data_AF-A0A541BW68-F1
#
_entry.id   AF-A0A541BW68-F1
#
_cell.length_a   1.000
_cell.length_b   1.000
_cell.length_c   1.000
_cell.angle_alpha   90.00
_cell.angle_beta   90.00
_cell.angle_gamma   90.00
#
_symmetry.space_group_name_H-M   'P 1'
#
loop_
_entity.id
_entity.type
_entity.pdbx_description
1 polymer ?
#
loop_
_entity_poly.entity_id
_entity_poly.type
_entity_poly.pdbx_seq_one_letter_code
_entity_poly.pdbx_strand_id
1 'polypeptide(L)' 'MRPAIGLMAKAPRAGLAKTRLIPALGAEGAAALA' A
#
# COMPACT_ATOMS: atom_id res chain seq x y z
N MET A 1 5.70 9.94 -30.87
CA MET A 1 4.71 9.56 -29.83
C MET A 1 5.48 9.04 -28.62
N ARG A 2 5.19 9.52 -27.41
CA ARG A 2 5.82 9.04 -26.16
C ARG A 2 4.80 8.17 -25.40
N PRO A 3 5.18 7.00 -24.86
CA PRO A 3 4.26 6.18 -24.09
C PRO A 3 3.91 6.84 -22.76
N ALA A 4 2.67 6.64 -22.31
CA ALA A 4 2.23 6.99 -20.96
C ALA A 4 2.22 5.73 -20.09
N ILE A 5 2.67 5.86 -18.84
CA ILE A 5 2.65 4.78 -17.84
C ILE A 5 1.62 5.16 -16.78
N GLY A 6 0.60 4.32 -16.61
CA GLY A 6 -0.37 4.46 -15.52
C GLY A 6 0.07 3.62 -14.32
N LEU A 7 0.05 4.21 -13.12
CA LEU A 7 0.30 3.50 -11.86
C LEU A 7 -0.98 3.46 -11.02
N MET A 8 -1.51 2.26 -10.82
CA MET A 8 -2.66 2.04 -9.94
C MET A 8 -2.17 1.92 -8.50
N ALA A 9 -2.61 2.83 -7.64
CA ALA A 9 -2.29 2.83 -6.22
C ALA A 9 -3.56 3.02 -5.38
N LYS A 10 -3.51 2.54 -4.14
CA LYS A 10 -4.55 2.73 -3.12
C LYS A 10 -3.95 3.52 -1.97
N ALA A 11 -4.72 4.42 -1.38
CA ALA A 11 -4.25 5.22 -0.25
C ALA A 11 -3.73 4.33 0.91
N PRO A 12 -2.60 4.69 1.54
CA PRO A 12 -1.97 3.92 2.62
C PRO A 12 -2.75 4.12 3.93
N ARG A 13 -3.88 3.42 4.05
CA ARG A 13 -4.74 3.44 5.23
C ARG A 13 -4.55 2.16 6.03
N ALA A 14 -4.34 2.30 7.33
CA ALA A 14 -4.27 1.18 8.27
C ALA A 14 -5.49 0.26 8.15
N GLY A 15 -5.25 -1.05 8.18
CA GLY A 15 -6.28 -2.08 8.01
C GLY A 15 -6.79 -2.25 6.56
N LEU A 16 -6.38 -1.41 5.62
CA LEU A 16 -6.81 -1.48 4.21
C LEU A 16 -5.67 -1.71 3.22
N ALA A 17 -4.46 -1.29 3.56
CA ALA A 17 -3.24 -1.51 2.78
C ALA A 17 -2.44 -2.68 3.36
N LYS A 18 -1.90 -3.52 2.47
CA LYS A 18 -0.93 -4.58 2.78
C LYS A 18 -1.30 -5.43 4.01
N THR A 19 -2.58 -5.80 4.14
CA THR A 19 -3.14 -6.42 5.37
C THR A 19 -2.49 -7.74 5.78
N ARG A 20 -1.87 -8.46 4.84
CA ARG A 20 -1.08 -9.67 5.14
C ARG A 20 0.19 -9.40 5.98
N LEU A 21 0.68 -8.16 6.02
CA LEU A 21 1.84 -7.77 6.83
C LEU A 21 1.47 -7.41 8.28
N ILE A 22 0.18 -7.25 8.59
CA ILE A 22 -0.30 -6.82 9.91
C ILE A 22 0.18 -7.73 11.06
N PRO A 23 0.21 -9.07 10.95
CA PRO A 23 0.70 -9.92 12.05
C PRO A 23 2.16 -9.66 12.45
N ALA A 24 2.99 -9.15 11.53
CA ALA A 24 4.40 -8.89 11.79
C ALA A 24 4.69 -7.41 12.14
N LEU A 25 3.93 -6.47 11.59
CA LEU A 25 4.25 -5.03 11.65
C LEU A 25 3.16 -4.17 12.31
N GLY A 26 2.00 -4.74 12.64
CA GLY A 26 0.81 -3.99 12.99
C GLY A 26 0.14 -3.29 11.80
N ALA A 27 -1.06 -2.75 12.02
CA ALA A 27 -1.86 -2.10 10.96
C ALA A 27 -1.22 -0.81 10.43
N GLU A 28 -0.66 0.00 11.33
CA GLU A 28 0.05 1.24 10.97
C GLU A 28 1.37 0.93 10.26
N GLY A 29 2.14 -0.04 10.77
CA GLY A 29 3.40 -0.45 10.12
C GLY A 29 3.19 -1.00 8.71
N ALA A 30 2.10 -1.76 8.48
CA ALA A 30 1.75 -2.24 7.15
C ALA A 30 1.33 -1.10 6.19
N ALA A 31 0.68 -0.05 6.69
CA ALA A 31 0.30 1.12 5.90
C ALA A 31 1.50 2.02 5.57
N ALA A 32 2.46 2.16 6.49
CA ALA A 32 3.67 2.96 6.29
C ALA A 32 4.59 2.44 5.16
N LEU A 33 4.45 1.17 4.78
CA LEU A 33 5.20 0.56 3.67
C LEU A 33 4.46 0.61 2.31
N ALA A 34 3.28 1.23 2.27
CA ALA A 34 2.38 1.21 1.10
C ALA A 34 2.46 2.48 0.25
#